data_AF-A0A941CXW5-F1
#
_entry.id   AF-A0A941CXW5-F1
#
_cell.length_a   1.000
_cell.length_b   1.000
_cell.length_c   1.000
_cell.angle_alpha   90.00
_cell.angle_beta   90.00
_cell.angle_gamma   90.00
#
_symmetry.space_group_name_H-M   'P 1'
#
loop_
_entity.id
_entity.type
_entity.pdbx_description
1 polymer ?
#
loop_
_entity_poly.entity_id
_entity_poly.type
_entity_poly.pdbx_seq_one_letter_code
_entity_poly.pdbx_strand_id
1 'polypeptide(L)'
;MKFDGCAVWDPRHQLLEAKGPGYEGLIQRAGWSWFLGSLLKGLGSQAGRQDDAARGKPVEWYVAEPDAVPFFKGVTAPYPSLKVLQVAPR
;
A
#
# COMPACT_ATOMS: atom_id res chain seq x y z
N MET A 1 -5.35 16.44 6.80
CA MET A 1 -5.51 14.97 6.82
C MET A 1 -4.25 14.39 7.43
N LYS A 2 -4.38 13.65 8.54
CA LYS A 2 -3.25 12.99 9.20
C LYS A 2 -3.11 11.62 8.53
N PHE A 3 -2.09 11.46 7.71
CA PHE A 3 -1.76 10.17 7.14
C PHE A 3 -0.97 9.40 8.19
N ASP A 4 -1.54 8.37 8.78
CA ASP A 4 -0.76 7.42 9.58
C ASP A 4 0.28 6.79 8.65
N GLY A 5 1.56 7.14 8.85
CA GLY A 5 2.69 6.57 8.13
C GLY A 5 3.17 7.30 6.86
N CYS A 6 2.52 8.36 6.37
CA CYS A 6 3.07 9.14 5.24
C CYS A 6 3.84 10.35 5.74
N ALA A 7 5.16 10.34 5.54
CA ALA A 7 6.01 11.50 5.74
C ALA A 7 5.91 12.43 4.51
N VAL A 8 4.95 13.37 4.56
CA VAL A 8 4.89 14.60 3.77
C VAL A 8 4.62 14.45 2.25
N TRP A 9 3.64 15.20 1.74
CA TRP A 9 3.50 15.45 0.30
C TRP A 9 4.35 16.68 -0.06
N ASP A 10 5.53 16.46 -0.64
CA ASP A 10 6.37 17.54 -1.17
C ASP A 10 6.06 17.70 -2.68
N PRO A 11 5.83 18.90 -3.21
CA PRO A 11 5.73 19.10 -4.66
C PRO A 11 6.95 18.56 -5.46
N ARG A 12 8.09 18.29 -4.80
CA ARG A 12 9.29 17.64 -5.37
C ARG A 12 9.45 16.15 -5.03
N HIS A 13 8.73 15.63 -4.03
CA HIS A 13 8.83 14.23 -3.62
C HIS A 13 7.45 13.56 -3.61
N GLN A 14 7.36 12.43 -4.31
CA GLN A 14 6.14 11.64 -4.42
C GLN A 14 5.63 11.24 -3.03
N LEU A 15 4.34 10.95 -2.90
CA LEU A 15 3.79 10.51 -1.62
C LEU A 15 4.30 9.08 -1.36
N LEU A 16 5.13 8.91 -0.33
CA LEU A 16 5.79 7.65 0.00
C LEU A 16 5.08 6.99 1.18
N GLU A 17 4.72 5.72 1.03
CA GLU A 17 4.23 4.90 2.13
C GLU A 17 5.06 3.62 2.25
N ALA A 18 5.60 3.37 3.44
CA ALA A 18 6.28 2.12 3.74
C ALA A 18 5.31 1.13 4.36
N LYS A 19 5.19 -0.05 3.76
CA LYS A 19 4.48 -1.21 4.32
C LYS A 19 5.53 -2.09 5.01
N GLY A 20 5.54 -2.01 6.33
CA GLY A 20 6.46 -2.75 7.20
C GLY A 20 6.23 -4.28 7.17
N PRO A 21 7.12 -5.06 7.82
CA PRO A 21 7.03 -6.51 7.85
C PRO A 21 5.79 -7.01 8.63
N GLY A 22 5.34 -8.23 8.31
CA GLY A 22 4.21 -8.92 8.91
C GLY A 22 3.05 -9.20 7.94
N TYR A 23 3.10 -8.68 6.72
CA TYR A 23 2.05 -8.93 5.71
C TYR A 23 2.13 -10.34 5.14
N GLU A 24 3.32 -10.90 4.96
CA GLU A 24 3.52 -12.27 4.52
C GLU A 24 2.87 -13.25 5.51
N GLY A 25 3.19 -13.11 6.80
CA GLY A 25 2.60 -13.94 7.85
C GLY A 25 1.09 -13.73 8.00
N LEU A 26 0.59 -12.51 7.76
CA LEU A 26 -0.84 -12.22 7.73
C LEU A 26 -1.52 -12.86 6.53
N ILE A 27 -0.95 -12.79 5.33
CA ILE A 27 -1.47 -13.38 4.09
C ILE A 27 -1.49 -14.91 4.22
N GLN A 28 -0.41 -15.51 4.75
CA GLN A 28 -0.34 -16.96 4.98
C GLN A 28 -1.32 -17.44 6.07
N ARG A 29 -1.48 -16.69 7.17
CA ARG A 29 -2.48 -17.01 8.21
C ARG A 29 -3.92 -16.66 7.82
N ALA A 30 -4.12 -15.84 6.78
CA ALA A 30 -5.42 -15.35 6.35
C ALA A 30 -6.32 -16.38 5.65
N GLY A 31 -6.06 -17.69 5.84
CA GLY A 31 -7.08 -18.73 5.66
C GLY A 31 -8.38 -18.48 6.46
N TRP A 32 -8.41 -17.49 7.35
CA TRP A 32 -9.62 -16.95 7.98
C TRP A 32 -10.19 -15.78 7.14
N SER A 33 -11.12 -16.13 6.24
CA SER A 33 -11.70 -15.27 5.19
C SER A 33 -12.19 -13.88 5.66
N TRP A 34 -12.70 -13.76 6.89
CA TRP A 34 -13.24 -12.49 7.41
C TRP A 34 -12.15 -11.43 7.61
N PHE A 35 -10.99 -11.82 8.14
CA PHE A 35 -9.90 -10.88 8.42
C PHE A 35 -9.30 -10.34 7.11
N LEU A 36 -9.15 -11.22 6.11
CA LEU A 36 -8.65 -10.84 4.80
C LEU A 36 -9.59 -9.86 4.09
N GLY A 37 -10.90 -10.07 4.18
CA GLY A 37 -11.89 -9.16 3.60
C GLY A 37 -11.85 -7.77 4.22
N SER A 38 -11.70 -7.68 5.54
CA SER A 38 -11.55 -6.40 6.24
C SER A 38 -10.24 -5.69 5.87
N LEU A 39 -9.13 -6.44 5.79
CA LEU A 39 -7.83 -5.92 5.39
C LEU A 39 -7.84 -5.39 3.95
N LEU A 40 -8.40 -6.16 3.01
CA LEU A 40 -8.56 -5.76 1.61
C LEU A 40 -9.41 -4.50 1.47
N LYS A 41 -10.54 -4.43 2.19
CA LYS A 41 -11.41 -3.25 2.17
C LYS A 41 -10.70 -2.02 2.74
N GLY A 42 -9.95 -2.18 3.83
CA GLY A 42 -9.16 -1.12 4.43
C GLY A 42 -8.07 -0.60 3.49
N LEU A 43 -7.26 -1.50 2.93
CA LEU A 43 -6.19 -1.15 2.01
C LEU A 43 -6.71 -0.57 0.70
N GLY A 44 -7.80 -1.11 0.15
CA GLY A 44 -8.46 -0.54 -1.03
C GLY A 44 -9.03 0.85 -0.76
N SER A 45 -9.66 1.07 0.42
CA SER A 45 -10.13 2.40 0.80
C SER A 45 -8.98 3.39 0.98
N GLN A 46 -7.85 2.94 1.52
CA GLN A 46 -6.63 3.76 1.64
C GLN A 46 -6.08 4.11 0.25
N ALA A 47 -5.97 3.13 -0.63
CA ALA A 47 -5.48 3.28 -1.99
C ALA A 47 -6.33 4.28 -2.79
N GLY A 48 -7.66 4.14 -2.75
CA GLY A 48 -8.57 5.07 -3.44
C GLY A 48 -8.46 6.51 -2.92
N ARG A 49 -8.42 6.70 -1.60
CA ARG A 49 -8.23 8.05 -1.02
C ARG A 49 -6.91 8.69 -1.42
N GLN A 50 -5.86 7.90 -1.55
CA GLN A 50 -4.55 8.39 -1.99
C GLN A 50 -4.53 8.72 -3.49
N ASP A 51 -5.15 7.89 -4.33
CA ASP A 51 -5.31 8.16 -5.76
C ASP A 51 -6.08 9.47 -6.00
N ASP A 52 -7.22 9.64 -5.31
CA ASP A 52 -8.02 10.87 -5.37
C ASP A 52 -7.23 12.10 -4.89
N ALA A 53 -6.50 11.97 -3.78
CA ALA A 53 -5.71 13.06 -3.22
C ALA A 53 -4.50 13.42 -4.10
N ALA A 54 -3.92 12.43 -4.78
CA ALA A 54 -2.74 12.62 -5.60
C ALA A 54 -3.04 13.35 -6.92
N ARG A 55 -4.30 13.32 -7.39
CA ARG A 55 -4.75 14.02 -8.61
C ARG A 55 -3.85 13.72 -9.83
N GLY A 56 -3.52 12.44 -10.01
CA GLY A 56 -2.65 11.97 -11.10
C GLY A 56 -1.14 12.11 -10.83
N LYS A 57 -0.72 12.60 -9.66
CA LYS A 57 0.68 12.49 -9.24
C LYS A 57 0.96 11.07 -8.73
N PRO A 58 2.14 10.49 -8.98
CA PRO A 58 2.45 9.17 -8.46
C PRO A 58 2.49 9.11 -6.93
N VAL A 59 2.03 7.97 -6.39
CA VAL A 59 2.13 7.55 -4.99
C VAL A 59 2.86 6.22 -4.96
N GLU A 60 3.91 6.10 -4.16
CA GLU A 60 4.75 4.90 -4.12
C GLU A 60 4.56 4.17 -2.79
N TRP A 61 4.17 2.90 -2.89
CA TRP A 61 4.06 1.96 -1.78
C TRP A 61 5.28 1.06 -1.75
N TYR A 62 6.13 1.26 -0.77
CA TYR A 62 7.35 0.49 -0.54
C TYR A 62 7.05 -0.69 0.35
N VAL A 63 7.09 -1.89 -0.22
CA VAL A 63 6.80 -3.15 0.48
C VAL A 63 8.12 -3.81 0.85
N ALA A 64 8.32 -4.05 2.14
CA ALA A 64 9.54 -4.67 2.67
C ALA A 64 9.62 -6.18 2.34
N GLU A 65 8.48 -6.87 2.31
CA GLU A 65 8.41 -8.31 2.11
C GLU A 65 8.15 -8.65 0.63
N PRO A 66 9.07 -9.36 -0.07
CA PRO A 66 8.91 -9.72 -1.49
C PRO A 66 7.59 -10.45 -1.74
N ASP A 67 7.23 -11.38 -0.87
CA ASP A 67 6.07 -12.25 -1.04
C ASP A 67 4.74 -11.51 -0.83
N ALA A 68 4.75 -10.34 -0.19
CA ALA A 68 3.59 -9.47 -0.07
C ALA A 68 3.39 -8.56 -1.30
N VAL A 69 4.41 -8.39 -2.16
CA VAL A 69 4.33 -7.51 -3.34
C VAL A 69 3.18 -7.87 -4.29
N PRO A 70 2.94 -9.14 -4.66
CA PRO A 70 1.82 -9.50 -5.54
C PRO A 70 0.46 -9.14 -4.94
N PHE A 71 0.29 -9.31 -3.63
CA PHE A 71 -0.93 -8.94 -2.92
C PHE A 71 -1.18 -7.44 -3.00
N PHE A 72 -0.18 -6.61 -2.70
CA PHE A 72 -0.30 -5.16 -2.79
C PHE A 72 -0.53 -4.69 -4.22
N LYS A 73 0.12 -5.29 -5.22
CA LYS A 73 -0.15 -5.00 -6.64
C LYS A 73 -1.61 -5.27 -7.00
N GLY A 74 -2.19 -6.35 -6.50
CA GLY A 74 -3.61 -6.66 -6.70
C GLY A 74 -4.53 -5.59 -6.10
N VAL A 75 -4.22 -5.13 -4.89
CA VAL A 75 -4.99 -4.07 -4.21
C VAL A 75 -4.89 -2.72 -4.94
N THR A 76 -3.70 -2.37 -5.43
CA THR A 76 -3.48 -1.07 -6.08
C THR A 76 -3.83 -1.05 -7.56
N ALA A 77 -4.02 -2.20 -8.21
CA ALA A 77 -4.29 -2.30 -9.65
C ALA A 77 -5.45 -1.41 -10.16
N PRO A 78 -6.54 -1.18 -9.41
CA PRO A 78 -7.60 -0.27 -9.84
C PRO A 78 -7.23 1.22 -9.82
N TYR A 79 -6.09 1.60 -9.21
CA TYR A 79 -5.73 2.98 -8.90
C TYR A 79 -4.46 3.39 -9.65
N PRO A 80 -4.58 4.18 -10.74
CA PRO A 80 -3.49 4.42 -11.67
C PRO A 80 -2.34 5.26 -11.09
N SER A 81 -2.61 6.07 -10.06
CA SER A 81 -1.57 6.88 -9.42
C SER A 81 -0.67 6.06 -8.49
N LEU A 82 -1.10 4.85 -8.09
CA LEU A 82 -0.40 4.03 -7.12
C LEU A 82 0.59 3.07 -7.79
N LYS A 83 1.81 3.04 -7.25
CA LYS A 83 2.89 2.15 -7.68
C LYS A 83 3.43 1.38 -6.50
N VAL A 84 3.52 0.06 -6.64
CA VAL A 84 4.10 -0.81 -5.62
C VAL A 84 5.56 -1.08 -5.97
N LEU A 85 6.46 -0.72 -5.07
CA LEU A 85 7.89 -0.92 -5.15
C LEU A 85 8.34 -1.87 -4.05
N GLN A 86 9.22 -2.81 -4.39
CA GLN A 86 9.86 -3.65 -3.39
C GLN A 86 11.12 -2.94 -2.89
N VAL A 87 11.28 -2.85 -1.57
CA VAL A 87 12.53 -2.36 -0.96
C VAL A 87 13.38 -3.56 -0.55
N ALA A 88 14.66 -3.55 -0.92
CA ALA A 88 15.60 -4.54 -0.42
C ALA A 88 15.83 -4.30 1.09
N PRO A 89 15.80 -5.35 1.93
CA PRO A 89 16.24 -5.22 3.31
C PRO A 89 17.72 -4.79 3.32
N ARG A 90 18.02 -3.72 4.06
CA ARG A 90 19.40 -3.32 4.37
C ARG A 90 19.98 -4.20 5.47
#